data_AF-A0A7Z9TXQ2-F1
#
_entry.id   AF-A0A7Z9TXQ2-F1
#
_cell.length_a   1.000
_cell.length_b   1.000
_cell.length_c   1.000
_cell.angle_alpha   90.00
_cell.angle_beta   90.00
_cell.angle_gamma   90.00
#
_symmetry.space_group_name_H-M   'P 1'
#
loop_
_entity.id
_entity.type
_entity.pdbx_description
1 polymer ?
#
loop_
_entity_poly.entity_id
_entity_poly.type
_entity_poly.pdbx_seq_one_letter_code
_entity_poly.pdbx_strand_id
1 'polypeptide(L)' 'MNLPKFGVKNPVPINLLMAGFILAGIFASFNLRRQFFPDMKFDNVLISMAYPGASPEDVQSAIAKRIEN' A
#
# COMPACT_ATOMS: atom_id res chain seq x y z
N MET A 1 -27.99 -21.59 20.09
CA MET A 1 -28.61 -20.30 19.72
C MET A 1 -28.24 -20.01 18.27
N ASN A 2 -29.21 -20.00 17.36
CA ASN A 2 -28.93 -19.84 15.93
C ASN A 2 -29.13 -18.38 15.53
N LEU A 3 -28.08 -17.77 14.97
CA LEU A 3 -28.09 -16.37 14.50
C LEU A 3 -29.25 -16.07 13.53
N PRO A 4 -29.57 -16.94 12.54
CA PRO A 4 -30.71 -16.69 11.64
C PRO A 4 -32.05 -16.65 12.38
N LYS A 5 -32.26 -17.54 13.36
CA LYS A 5 -33.51 -17.62 14.12
C LYS A 5 -33.73 -16.39 15.01
N PHE A 6 -32.65 -15.84 15.56
CA PHE A 6 -32.72 -14.59 16.33
C PHE A 6 -33.05 -13.39 15.43
N GLY A 7 -32.43 -13.32 14.25
CA GLY A 7 -32.66 -12.22 13.31
C GLY A 7 -34.08 -12.15 12.76
N VAL A 8 -34.70 -13.31 12.48
CA VAL A 8 -36.10 -13.38 12.04
C VAL A 8 -37.06 -13.00 13.18
N LYS A 9 -36.75 -13.36 14.42
CA LYS A 9 -37.62 -13.09 15.59
C LYS A 9 -37.56 -11.64 16.06
N ASN A 10 -36.43 -10.96 15.88
CA ASN A 10 -36.20 -9.59 16.34
C ASN A 10 -35.79 -8.67 15.16
N PRO A 11 -36.74 -8.29 14.29
CA PRO A 11 -36.42 -7.51 13.08
C PRO A 11 -35.95 -6.08 13.37
N VAL A 12 -36.45 -5.46 14.45
CA VAL A 12 -36.12 -4.07 14.80
C VAL A 12 -34.62 -3.86 15.06
N PRO A 13 -33.95 -4.61 15.97
CA PRO A 13 -32.51 -4.45 16.19
C PRO A 13 -31.66 -4.82 14.96
N ILE A 14 -32.10 -5.78 14.13
CA ILE A 14 -31.39 -6.12 12.88
C ILE A 14 -31.47 -5.00 11.86
N ASN A 15 -32.63 -4.38 11.69
CA ASN A 15 -32.80 -3.25 10.78
C ASN A 15 -32.00 -2.03 11.22
N LEU A 16 -31.94 -1.76 12.54
CA LEU A 16 -31.10 -0.70 13.09
C LEU A 16 -29.60 -0.97 12.87
N LEU A 17 -29.16 -2.21 13.07
CA LEU A 17 -27.79 -2.63 12.78
C LEU A 17 -27.45 -2.44 11.29
N MET A 18 -28.37 -2.85 10.40
CA MET A 18 -28.20 -2.68 8.96
C MET A 18 -28.15 -1.21 8.55
N ALA A 19 -29.03 -0.36 9.10
CA ALA A 19 -28.98 1.07 8.90
C ALA A 19 -27.64 1.67 9.38
N GLY A 20 -27.13 1.21 10.52
CA GLY A 20 -25.82 1.58 11.05
C GLY A 20 -24.68 1.26 10.08
N PHE A 21 -24.66 0.05 9.52
CA PHE A 21 -23.65 -0.34 8.52
C PHE A 21 -23.73 0.50 7.24
N ILE A 22 -24.94 0.82 6.77
CA ILE A 22 -25.12 1.65 5.58
C ILE A 22 -24.58 3.07 5.85
N LEU A 23 -24.94 3.68 6.98
CA LEU A 23 -24.46 5.02 7.33
C LEU A 23 -22.94 5.05 7.52
N ALA A 24 -22.38 4.05 8.19
CA ALA A 24 -20.93 3.92 8.37
C ALA A 24 -20.21 3.74 7.03
N GLY A 25 -20.77 2.94 6.11
CA GLY A 25 -20.22 2.74 4.76
C GLY A 25 -20.25 4.01 3.92
N ILE A 26 -21.33 4.78 3.99
CA ILE A 26 -21.44 6.09 3.33
C ILE A 26 -20.41 7.07 3.92
N PHE A 27 -20.28 7.13 5.24
CA PHE A 27 -19.28 7.98 5.88
C PHE A 27 -17.86 7.59 5.47
N ALA A 28 -17.54 6.30 5.47
CA ALA A 28 -16.23 5.79 5.08
C ALA A 28 -15.91 6.08 3.61
N SER A 29 -16.90 6.00 2.70
CA SER A 29 -16.68 6.26 1.28
C SER A 29 -16.30 7.72 1.00
N PHE A 30 -16.84 8.68 1.76
CA PHE A 30 -16.46 10.09 1.67
C PHE A 30 -15.07 10.38 2.26
N ASN A 31 -14.63 9.59 3.24
CA ASN A 31 -13.32 9.76 3.88
C ASN A 31 -12.19 9.00 3.16
N LEU A 32 -12.52 8.14 2.19
CA LEU A 32 -11.53 7.35 1.49
C LEU A 32 -10.67 8.24 0.57
N ARG A 33 -9.36 8.32 0.88
CA ARG A 33 -8.41 9.10 0.08
C ARG A 33 -8.18 8.41 -1.26
N ARG A 34 -8.72 9.01 -2.32
CA ARG A 34 -8.51 8.57 -3.70
C ARG A 34 -7.17 9.11 -4.19
N GLN A 35 -6.29 8.22 -4.65
CA GLN A 35 -5.08 8.59 -5.36
C GLN A 35 -5.29 8.30 -6.85
N PHE A 36 -5.12 9.32 -7.71
CA PHE A 36 -5.27 9.16 -9.16
C PHE A 36 -4.09 8.39 -9.77
N PHE A 37 -2.89 8.66 -9.26
CA PHE A 37 -1.71 7.84 -9.47
C PHE A 37 -1.29 7.26 -8.13
N PRO A 38 -1.23 5.92 -7.97
CA PRO A 38 -0.68 5.33 -6.77
C PRO A 38 0.82 5.66 -6.67
N ASP A 39 1.31 5.90 -5.46
CA ASP A 39 2.74 6.09 -5.20
C ASP A 39 3.47 4.76 -5.42
N MET A 40 3.95 4.53 -6.65
CA MET A 40 4.79 3.39 -6.99
C MET A 40 6.17 3.60 -6.36
N LYS A 41 6.37 3.08 -5.16
CA LYS A 41 7.68 3.05 -4.52
C LYS A 41 8.52 1.96 -5.19
N PHE A 42 9.42 2.36 -6.07
CA PHE A 42 10.45 1.46 -6.58
C PHE A 42 11.63 1.47 -5.59
N ASP A 43 11.99 0.30 -5.05
CA ASP A 43 13.19 0.13 -4.23
C ASP A 43 14.44 0.19 -5.12
N ASN A 44 14.78 1.41 -5.57
CA ASN A 44 15.99 1.69 -6.31
C ASN A 44 16.99 2.43 -5.43
N VAL A 45 18.25 2.03 -5.50
CA VAL A 45 19.37 2.74 -4.88
C VAL A 45 20.28 3.23 -5.99
N LEU A 46 20.47 4.55 -6.07
CA LEU A 46 21.39 5.16 -7.03
C LEU A 46 22.74 5.40 -6.35
N ILE A 47 23.80 4.78 -6.86
CA ILE A 47 25.17 4.96 -6.40
C ILE A 47 25.93 5.69 -7.50
N SER A 48 26.44 6.89 -7.20
CA SER A 48 27.24 7.70 -8.12
C SER A 48 28.62 7.96 -7.52
N MET A 49 29.66 7.66 -8.29
CA MET A 49 31.05 7.92 -7.90
C MET A 49 31.81 8.50 -9.10
N ALA A 50 32.34 9.71 -8.93
CA ALA A 50 33.23 10.31 -9.91
C ALA A 50 34.67 9.88 -9.62
N TYR A 51 35.31 9.22 -10.57
CA TYR A 51 36.73 8.84 -10.47
C TYR A 51 37.52 9.39 -11.67
N PRO A 52 37.87 10.69 -11.65
CA PRO A 52 38.53 11.35 -12.77
C PRO A 52 39.98 10.88 -12.92
N GLY A 53 40.41 10.64 -14.16
CA GLY A 53 41.80 10.27 -14.49
C GLY A 53 42.11 8.77 -14.49
N ALA A 54 41.12 7.91 -14.25
CA ALA A 54 41.27 6.46 -14.38
C ALA A 54 40.75 5.96 -15.73
N SER A 55 41.34 4.86 -16.20
CA SER A 55 40.85 4.16 -17.38
C SER A 55 39.48 3.54 -17.08
N PRO A 56 38.59 3.39 -18.08
CA PRO A 56 37.30 2.71 -17.89
C PRO A 56 37.44 1.32 -17.28
N GLU A 57 38.50 0.59 -17.65
CA GLU A 57 38.79 -0.77 -17.18
C GLU A 57 39.15 -0.79 -15.68
N ASP A 58 39.92 0.21 -15.22
CA ASP A 58 40.29 0.36 -13.82
C ASP A 58 39.08 0.72 -12.95
N VAL A 59 38.20 1.62 -13.43
CA VAL A 59 36.97 2.02 -12.73
C VAL A 59 36.05 0.82 -12.54
N GLN A 60 35.89 -0.01 -13.57
CA GLN A 60 35.08 -1.22 -13.48
C GLN A 60 35.63 -2.21 -12.44
N SER A 61 36.94 -2.47 -12.48
CA SER A 61 37.57 -3.48 -11.63
C SER A 61 37.70 -3.03 -10.17
N ALA A 62 37.99 -1.75 -9.92
CA ALA A 62 38.23 -1.23 -8.58
C ALA A 62 36.94 -0.84 -7.83
N ILE A 63 35.93 -0.33 -8.56
CA ILE A 63 34.73 0.27 -7.96
C ILE A 63 33.49 -0.54 -8.32
N ALA A 64 33.11 -0.60 -9.61
CA ALA A 64 31.82 -1.17 -10.02
C ALA A 64 31.67 -2.63 -9.58
N LYS A 65 32.70 -3.45 -9.85
CA LYS A 65 32.66 -4.88 -9.53
C LYS A 65 32.58 -5.17 -8.02
N ARG A 66 33.16 -4.32 -7.16
CA ARG A 66 33.09 -4.45 -5.69
C ARG A 66 31.76 -3.98 -5.11
N ILE A 67 31.05 -3.09 -5.81
CA ILE A 67 29.73 -2.61 -5.40
C ILE A 67 28.65 -3.62 -5.83
N GLU A 68 28.86 -4.29 -6.97
CA GLU A 68 27.95 -5.30 -7.50
C GLU A 68 28.07 -6.67 -6.83
N ASN A 69 29.28 -7.10 -6.44
CA ASN A 69 29.59 -8.43 -5.85
C ASN A 69 30.58 -8.32 -4.68
#